data_AF-A0A428NI99-F1
#
_entry.id   AF-A0A428NI99-F1
#
_cell.length_a   1.000
_cell.length_b   1.000
_cell.length_c   1.000
_cell.angle_alpha   90.00
_cell.angle_beta   90.00
_cell.angle_gamma   90.00
#
_symmetry.space_group_name_H-M   'P 1'
#
loop_
_entity.id
_entity.type
_entity.pdbx_description
1 polymer ?
#
loop_
_entity_poly.entity_id
_entity_poly.type
_entity_poly.pdbx_seq_one_letter_code
_entity_poly.pdbx_strand_id
1 'polypeptide(L)'
;MPRTFQDAVRTTRALGIAYLWIDFLCIIQGDEADWEAESAKMEEVFSSAYCTIAASSARSSLDGFLGDRIPRACVIVQTSQMPVWYLAQAIDDFQEHVEQSALNSRG
;
A
#
# COMPACT_ATOMS: atom_id res chain seq x y z
N MET A 1 -10.89 -13.59 -5.97
CA MET A 1 -9.73 -12.93 -5.34
C MET A 1 -10.18 -11.61 -4.72
N PRO A 2 -9.92 -11.37 -3.42
CA PRO A 2 -10.25 -10.10 -2.73
C PRO A 2 -9.77 -8.86 -3.50
N ARG A 3 -10.49 -7.74 -3.35
CA ARG A 3 -10.23 -6.51 -4.13
C ARG A 3 -8.87 -5.88 -3.80
N THR A 4 -8.47 -5.91 -2.53
CA THR A 4 -7.15 -5.43 -2.09
C THR A 4 -6.00 -6.19 -2.77
N PHE A 5 -6.17 -7.49 -3.05
CA PHE A 5 -5.15 -8.26 -3.77
C PHE A 5 -5.12 -7.91 -5.26
N GLN A 6 -6.29 -7.67 -5.86
CA GLN A 6 -6.36 -7.21 -7.26
C GLN A 6 -5.69 -5.84 -7.41
N ASP A 7 -5.93 -4.93 -6.47
CA ASP A 7 -5.32 -3.61 -6.43
C ASP A 7 -3.80 -3.70 -6.19
N ALA A 8 -3.34 -4.58 -5.29
CA ALA A 8 -1.93 -4.84 -5.08
C ALA A 8 -1.25 -5.32 -6.37
N VAL A 9 -1.85 -6.29 -7.08
CA VAL A 9 -1.34 -6.76 -8.38
C VAL A 9 -1.26 -5.61 -9.39
N ARG A 10 -2.30 -4.77 -9.50
CA ARG A 10 -2.31 -3.61 -10.40
C ARG A 10 -1.18 -2.62 -10.06
N THR A 11 -1.03 -2.29 -8.78
CA THR A 11 0.04 -1.40 -8.31
C THR A 11 1.42 -1.99 -8.61
N THR A 12 1.67 -3.26 -8.30
CA THR A 12 2.94 -3.93 -8.61
C THR A 12 3.28 -3.89 -10.10
N ARG A 13 2.28 -4.15 -10.96
CA ARG A 13 2.47 -4.09 -12.42
C ARG A 13 2.72 -2.66 -12.91
N ALA A 14 2.04 -1.67 -12.35
CA ALA A 14 2.27 -0.26 -12.67
C ALA A 14 3.68 0.21 -12.26
N LEU A 15 4.25 -0.37 -11.20
CA LEU A 15 5.64 -0.15 -10.79
C LEU A 15 6.67 -0.89 -11.66
N GLY A 16 6.23 -1.69 -12.65
CA GLY A 16 7.12 -2.47 -13.51
C GLY A 16 7.72 -3.71 -12.83
N ILE A 17 7.19 -4.10 -11.67
CA ILE A 17 7.70 -5.23 -10.88
C ILE A 17 6.91 -6.49 -11.26
N ALA A 18 7.60 -7.61 -11.40
CA ALA A 18 6.99 -8.86 -11.83
C ALA A 18 6.39 -9.70 -10.70
N TYR A 19 6.92 -9.55 -9.50
CA TYR A 19 6.64 -10.42 -8.35
C TYR A 19 5.94 -9.64 -7.24
N LEU A 20 4.98 -10.29 -6.61
CA LEU A 20 4.23 -9.79 -5.47
C LEU A 20 4.12 -10.94 -4.47
N TRP A 21 4.47 -10.67 -3.23
CA TRP A 21 4.29 -11.60 -2.13
C TRP A 21 3.10 -11.17 -1.28
N ILE A 22 2.18 -12.09 -1.03
CA ILE A 22 1.04 -11.92 -0.12
C ILE A 22 0.97 -13.22 0.68
N ASP A 23 1.13 -13.15 2.00
CA ASP A 23 1.08 -14.27 2.93
C ASP A 23 -0.08 -15.25 2.65
N PHE A 24 -1.29 -14.74 2.46
CA PHE A 24 -2.49 -15.52 2.15
C PHE A 24 -2.41 -16.32 0.84
N LEU A 25 -1.55 -15.91 -0.10
CA LEU A 25 -1.37 -16.58 -1.40
C LEU A 25 -0.08 -17.40 -1.47
N CYS A 26 0.95 -16.98 -0.71
CA CYS A 26 2.29 -17.57 -0.77
C CYS A 26 2.52 -18.64 0.29
N ILE A 27 1.70 -18.69 1.34
CA ILE A 27 1.71 -19.72 2.38
C ILE A 27 0.52 -20.66 2.18
N ILE A 28 0.76 -21.97 2.21
CA ILE A 28 -0.27 -22.99 2.05
C ILE A 28 -1.17 -22.99 3.30
N GLN A 29 -2.43 -22.59 3.09
CA GLN A 29 -3.39 -22.49 4.19
C GLN A 29 -3.78 -23.89 4.70
N GLY A 30 -3.69 -24.10 6.02
CA GLY A 30 -4.01 -25.37 6.67
C GLY A 30 -2.86 -26.38 6.70
N ASP A 31 -1.68 -26.02 6.18
CA ASP A 31 -0.44 -26.76 6.36
C ASP A 31 0.41 -26.06 7.43
N GLU A 32 0.46 -26.65 8.63
CA GLU A 32 1.20 -26.08 9.76
C GLU A 32 2.72 -26.08 9.51
N ALA A 33 3.25 -27.08 8.81
CA ALA A 33 4.67 -27.17 8.52
C ALA A 33 5.11 -26.12 7.49
N ASP A 34 4.29 -25.87 6.46
CA ASP A 34 4.53 -24.79 5.50
C ASP A 34 4.40 -23.41 6.16
N TRP A 35 3.40 -23.23 7.03
CA TRP A 35 3.24 -22.00 7.79
C TRP A 35 4.45 -21.71 8.70
N GLU A 36 4.94 -22.69 9.45
CA GLU A 36 6.14 -22.52 10.28
C GLU A 36 7.37 -22.15 9.44
N ALA A 37 7.56 -22.80 8.29
CA ALA A 37 8.70 -22.55 7.40
C ALA A 37 8.66 -21.16 6.76
N GLU A 38 7.49 -20.71 6.30
CA GLU A 38 7.35 -19.44 5.59
C GLU A 38 7.17 -18.25 6.53
N SER A 39 6.47 -18.41 7.66
CA SER A 39 6.33 -17.35 8.67
C SER A 39 7.68 -16.97 9.28
N ALA A 40 8.60 -17.93 9.46
CA ALA A 40 9.97 -17.67 9.92
C ALA A 40 10.77 -16.78 8.95
N LYS A 41 10.41 -16.76 7.66
CA LYS A 41 11.06 -15.95 6.62
C LYS A 41 10.38 -14.60 6.41
N MET A 42 9.27 -14.33 7.09
CA MET A 42 8.45 -13.14 6.85
C MET A 42 9.24 -11.85 7.04
N GLU A 43 10.08 -11.78 8.08
CA GLU A 43 11.00 -10.64 8.32
C GLU A 43 11.97 -10.44 7.14
N GLU A 44 12.57 -11.53 6.63
CA GLU A 44 13.50 -11.48 5.49
C GLU A 44 12.78 -11.02 4.21
N VAL A 45 11.57 -11.52 3.96
CA VAL A 45 10.77 -11.15 2.80
C VAL A 45 10.41 -9.66 2.84
N PHE A 46 9.96 -9.14 3.98
CA PHE A 46 9.63 -7.71 4.10
C PHE A 46 10.86 -6.82 4.05
N SER A 47 11.96 -7.20 4.71
CA SER A 47 13.20 -6.41 4.72
C SER A 47 13.91 -6.40 3.37
N SER A 48 13.75 -7.46 2.56
CA SER A 48 14.34 -7.58 1.22
C SER A 48 13.39 -7.14 0.09
N ALA A 49 12.17 -6.70 0.42
CA ALA A 49 11.21 -6.23 -0.57
C ALA A 49 11.68 -4.92 -1.22
N TYR A 50 11.41 -4.77 -2.53
CA TYR A 50 11.65 -3.50 -3.22
C TYR A 50 10.83 -2.36 -2.60
N CYS A 51 9.57 -2.63 -2.26
CA CYS A 51 8.71 -1.76 -1.48
C CYS A 51 7.57 -2.57 -0.86
N THR A 52 7.00 -2.07 0.23
CA THR A 52 5.82 -2.64 0.89
C THR A 52 4.59 -1.81 0.59
N ILE A 53 3.51 -2.46 0.15
CA ILE A 53 2.22 -1.79 -0.08
C ILE A 53 1.37 -1.91 1.20
N ALA A 54 1.21 -0.80 1.91
CA ALA A 54 0.30 -0.71 3.06
C ALA A 54 -1.06 -0.13 2.60
N ALA A 55 -2.10 -0.96 2.59
CA ALA A 55 -3.45 -0.57 2.19
C ALA A 55 -4.23 0.14 3.32
N SER A 56 -3.69 1.23 3.86
CA SER A 56 -4.22 1.92 5.05
C SER A 56 -5.62 2.52 4.87
N SER A 57 -6.03 2.80 3.63
CA SER A 57 -7.37 3.28 3.29
C SER A 57 -8.43 2.18 3.23
N ALA A 58 -8.04 0.90 3.23
CA ALA A 58 -8.95 -0.23 3.15
C ALA A 58 -9.30 -0.75 4.55
N ARG A 59 -10.59 -0.95 4.86
CA ARG A 59 -11.01 -1.51 6.16
C ARG A 59 -11.01 -3.04 6.14
N SER A 60 -11.19 -3.63 4.96
CA SER A 60 -11.15 -5.07 4.73
C SER A 60 -10.43 -5.43 3.42
N SER A 61 -10.09 -6.71 3.25
CA SER A 61 -9.52 -7.21 2.00
C SER A 61 -10.50 -7.13 0.80
N LEU A 62 -11.79 -6.93 1.07
CA LEU A 62 -12.83 -6.81 0.06
C LEU A 62 -13.00 -5.37 -0.46
N ASP A 63 -12.52 -4.38 0.28
CA ASP A 63 -12.74 -2.95 -0.02
C ASP A 63 -11.88 -2.47 -1.19
N GLY A 64 -10.64 -2.98 -1.29
CA GLY A 64 -9.63 -2.40 -2.16
C GLY A 64 -9.05 -1.10 -1.58
N PHE A 65 -7.97 -0.61 -2.19
CA PHE A 65 -7.32 0.64 -1.79
C PHE A 65 -7.12 1.61 -2.97
N LEU A 66 -7.41 1.17 -4.20
CA LEU A 66 -7.44 2.05 -5.36
C LEU A 66 -8.87 2.59 -5.54
N GLY A 67 -8.99 3.91 -5.60
CA GLY A 67 -10.27 4.60 -5.79
C GLY A 67 -10.05 5.98 -6.40
N ASP A 68 -11.16 6.66 -6.68
CA ASP A 68 -11.12 8.02 -7.21
C ASP A 68 -10.43 8.96 -6.23
N ARG A 69 -9.45 9.71 -6.73
CA ARG A 69 -8.75 10.68 -5.92
C ARG A 69 -9.68 11.85 -5.64
N ILE A 70 -9.89 12.15 -4.36
CA ILE A 70 -10.64 13.34 -3.95
C ILE A 70 -9.93 14.58 -4.52
N PRO A 71 -10.60 15.41 -5.34
CA PRO A 71 -10.01 16.61 -5.90
C PRO A 71 -9.52 17.53 -4.79
N ARG A 72 -8.28 18.02 -4.92
CA ARG A 72 -7.68 18.93 -3.95
C ARG A 72 -7.78 20.35 -4.47
N ALA A 73 -8.20 21.26 -3.61
CA ALA A 73 -8.05 22.68 -3.87
C ALA A 73 -6.54 22.97 -4.03
N CYS A 74 -6.17 23.55 -5.16
CA CYS A 74 -4.80 24.00 -5.41
C CYS A 74 -4.81 25.42 -5.95
N VAL A 75 -3.79 26.19 -5.56
CA VAL A 75 -3.52 27.52 -6.10
C VAL A 75 -2.41 27.37 -7.11
N ILE A 76 -2.66 27.83 -8.33
CA ILE A 76 -1.68 27.88 -9.40
C ILE A 76 -0.94 29.21 -9.29
N VAL A 77 0.37 29.16 -9.07
CA VAL A 77 1.22 30.35 -9.04
C VAL A 77 2.02 30.39 -10.33
N GLN A 78 1.69 31.35 -11.19
CA GLN A 78 2.40 31.64 -12.43
C GLN A 78 3.11 32.98 -12.30
N THR A 79 4.41 33.00 -12.55
CA THR A 79 5.20 34.24 -12.63
C THR A 79 5.83 34.33 -14.01
N SER A 80 6.12 35.54 -14.47
CA SER A 80 6.67 35.79 -15.81
C SER A 80 8.07 35.20 -16.03
N GLN A 81 8.76 34.77 -14.97
CA GLN A 81 10.14 34.30 -15.02
C GLN A 81 10.35 32.89 -14.44
N MET A 82 9.30 32.21 -13.95
CA MET A 82 9.42 30.88 -13.35
C MET A 82 8.42 29.87 -13.92
N PRO A 83 8.73 28.56 -13.84
CA PRO A 83 7.77 27.51 -14.14
C PRO A 83 6.51 27.61 -13.26
N VAL A 84 5.42 27.03 -13.76
CA VAL A 84 4.13 26.98 -13.06
C VAL A 84 4.27 26.16 -11.77
N TRP A 85 3.87 26.75 -10.65
CA TRP A 85 3.82 26.04 -9.37
C TRP A 85 2.36 25.74 -8.97
N TYR A 86 2.16 24.60 -8.34
CA TYR A 86 0.89 24.21 -7.75
C TYR A 86 1.07 24.12 -6.23
N LEU A 87 0.37 24.97 -5.47
CA LEU A 87 0.31 24.88 -4.02
C LEU A 87 -0.99 24.16 -3.63
N ALA A 88 -0.88 23.12 -2.82
CA ALA A 88 -2.01 22.43 -2.21
C ALA A 88 -1.72 22.20 -0.72
N GLN A 89 -2.76 22.15 0.11
CA GLN A 89 -2.62 21.82 1.53
C GLN A 89 -1.94 20.46 1.69
N ALA A 90 -0.88 20.33 2.50
CA ALA A 90 -0.29 19.03 2.80
C ALA A 90 -1.33 18.11 3.47
N ILE A 91 -1.47 16.87 2.97
CA ILE A 91 -2.47 15.90 3.45
C ILE A 91 -1.83 14.67 4.10
N ASP A 92 -0.50 14.64 4.15
CA ASP A 92 0.23 13.49 4.67
C ASP A 92 0.24 13.59 6.19
N ASP A 93 -0.67 12.86 6.84
CA ASP A 93 -0.67 12.65 8.29
C ASP A 93 -0.26 11.20 8.58
N PHE A 94 1.02 10.99 8.86
CA PHE A 94 1.56 9.66 9.14
C PHE A 94 1.01 9.09 10.46
N GLN A 95 0.79 9.96 11.45
CA GLN A 95 0.27 9.57 12.75
C GLN A 95 -1.14 8.98 12.60
N GLU A 96 -2.02 9.67 11.90
CA GLU A 96 -3.39 9.22 11.69
C GLU A 96 -3.43 8.03 10.72
N HIS A 97 -2.80 8.14 9.56
CA HIS A 97 -2.95 7.17 8.47
C HIS A 97 -2.15 5.89 8.66
N VAL A 98 -1.13 5.87 9.52
CA VAL A 98 -0.30 4.68 9.75
C VAL A 98 -0.33 4.29 11.23
N GLU A 99 0.16 5.15 12.13
CA GLU A 99 0.35 4.77 13.54
C GLU A 99 -0.97 4.51 14.27
N GLN A 100 -2.02 5.26 13.98
CA GLN A 100 -3.35 5.09 14.57
C GLN A 100 -4.28 4.23 13.71
N SER A 101 -3.81 3.77 12.55
CA SER A 101 -4.63 3.01 11.62
C SER A 101 -4.96 1.61 12.14
N ALA A 102 -6.05 1.03 11.63
CA ALA A 102 -6.40 -0.36 11.90
C ALA A 102 -5.35 -1.37 11.41
N LEU A 103 -4.39 -0.96 10.58
CA LEU A 103 -3.27 -1.82 10.20
C LEU A 103 -2.27 -1.98 11.35
N ASN A 104 -2.04 -0.95 12.15
CA ASN A 104 -1.07 -0.99 13.24
C ASN A 104 -1.58 -1.73 14.49
N SER A 105 -2.88 -1.98 14.58
CA SER A 105 -3.49 -2.76 15.67
C SER A 105 -3.69 -4.24 15.33
N ARG A 106 -3.29 -4.67 14.12
CA ARG A 106 -3.29 -6.08 13.69
C ARG A 106 -1.98 -6.74 14.09
N GLY A 107 -1.81 -6.96 15.39
CA GLY A 107 -0.72 -7.74 16.00
C GLY A 107 -1.30 -8.76 16.96
#